data_AF-A0A4R8MPY6-F1
#
_entry.id   AF-A0A4R8MPY6-F1
#
_cell.length_a   1.000
_cell.length_b   1.000
_cell.length_c   1.000
_cell.angle_alpha   90.00
_cell.angle_beta   90.00
_cell.angle_gamma   90.00
#
_symmetry.space_group_name_H-M   'P 1'
#
loop_
_entity.id
_entity.type
_entity.pdbx_description
1 polymer ?
#
loop_
_entity_poly.entity_id
_entity_poly.type
_entity_poly.pdbx_seq_one_letter_code
_entity_poly.pdbx_strand_id
1 'polypeptide(L)'
;MEYSNNMKISFTKKMILDDEFVEDGNTTFLIRSYLKEDFIERMMKLKFSQWNPTQVAFTSYTFGNSIWLEGQGVTEANSWESEGQLIDRSKLTKHFQTSFENSSVSSEYAVQKIIPDVLSELLDEKLAESIQNLVLMNRNSKPEEWEFLINRYKDLTKEFLRSFEIGKE
;
A
#
# COMPACT_ATOMS: atom_id res chain seq x y z
N MET A 1 8.48 22.26 -0.18
CA MET A 1 8.70 21.93 1.24
C MET A 1 9.25 20.52 1.25
N GLU A 2 10.58 20.41 1.15
CA GLU A 2 11.29 19.13 1.16
C GLU A 2 11.46 18.70 2.62
N TYR A 3 10.73 17.68 3.05
CA TYR A 3 11.14 16.88 4.19
C TYR A 3 12.22 15.90 3.71
N SER A 4 13.38 16.43 3.31
CA SER A 4 14.61 15.63 3.22
C SER A 4 15.17 15.48 4.63
N ASN A 5 14.47 14.71 5.46
CA ASN A 5 15.04 14.21 6.70
C ASN A 5 15.03 12.70 6.62
N ASN A 6 16.24 12.15 6.66
CA ASN A 6 16.62 10.75 6.57
C ASN A 6 16.12 9.98 7.82
N MET A 7 14.82 10.05 8.09
CA MET A 7 14.19 9.28 9.13
C MET A 7 14.21 7.83 8.64
N LYS A 8 15.16 7.04 9.17
CA LYS A 8 15.18 5.59 9.00
C LYS A 8 13.99 5.03 9.76
N ILE A 9 12.83 5.01 9.10
CA ILE A 9 11.58 4.53 9.66
C ILE A 9 11.73 3.02 9.82
N SER A 10 11.97 2.58 11.04
CA SER A 10 12.23 1.17 11.32
C SER A 10 10.96 0.41 11.63
N PHE A 11 10.00 0.96 12.36
CA PHE A 11 8.77 0.23 12.63
C PHE A 11 7.61 1.17 12.88
N THR A 12 6.58 1.11 12.04
CA THR A 12 5.43 2.00 12.16
C THR A 12 4.21 1.30 12.74
N LYS A 13 4.05 -0.03 12.59
CA LYS A 13 2.79 -0.79 12.82
C LYS A 13 1.62 -0.33 11.93
N LYS A 14 1.40 0.97 11.81
CA LYS A 14 0.41 1.62 10.95
C LYS A 14 1.03 2.13 9.67
N MET A 15 0.22 2.22 8.63
CA MET A 15 0.65 2.72 7.34
C MET A 15 0.66 4.25 7.33
N ILE A 16 1.79 4.85 6.95
CA ILE A 16 1.97 6.29 6.86
C ILE A 16 2.01 6.72 5.39
N LEU A 17 1.62 7.96 5.10
CA LEU A 17 1.93 8.57 3.81
C LEU A 17 3.44 8.86 3.74
N ASP A 18 4.12 8.06 2.93
CA ASP A 18 5.58 8.00 2.83
C ASP A 18 6.10 8.94 1.74
N ASP A 19 5.38 9.01 0.61
CA ASP A 19 5.78 9.83 -0.54
C ASP A 19 4.59 10.29 -1.39
N GLU A 20 4.81 11.39 -2.11
CA GLU A 20 3.88 12.01 -3.06
C GLU A 20 4.66 12.54 -4.26
N PHE A 21 4.32 12.07 -5.46
CA PHE A 21 4.97 12.49 -6.70
C PHE A 21 4.03 12.42 -7.90
N VAL A 22 4.43 13.03 -9.01
CA VAL A 22 3.69 12.98 -10.28
C VAL A 22 4.39 12.00 -11.22
N GLU A 23 3.66 11.02 -11.73
CA GLU A 23 4.12 9.99 -12.68
C GLU A 23 3.15 9.94 -13.87
N ASP A 24 3.66 10.19 -15.08
CA ASP A 24 2.88 10.20 -16.33
C ASP A 24 1.63 11.11 -16.28
N GLY A 25 1.76 12.27 -15.63
CA GLY A 25 0.66 13.23 -15.46
C GLY A 25 -0.37 12.85 -14.37
N ASN A 26 -0.15 11.74 -13.65
CA ASN A 26 -0.98 11.31 -12.53
C ASN A 26 -0.30 11.63 -11.20
N THR A 27 -1.06 12.15 -10.23
CA THR A 27 -0.57 12.29 -8.85
C THR A 27 -0.60 10.93 -8.18
N THR A 28 0.53 10.53 -7.61
CA THR A 28 0.74 9.24 -6.97
C THR A 28 1.07 9.42 -5.49
N PHE A 29 0.39 8.66 -4.64
CA PHE A 29 0.64 8.61 -3.20
C PHE A 29 1.11 7.22 -2.82
N LEU A 30 2.22 7.15 -2.07
CA LEU A 30 2.72 5.92 -1.47
C LEU A 30 2.40 5.91 0.02
N ILE A 31 1.62 4.92 0.42
CA ILE A 31 1.24 4.69 1.82
C ILE A 31 1.85 3.37 2.25
N ARG A 32 2.68 3.36 3.31
CA ARG A 32 3.51 2.20 3.67
C ARG A 32 3.55 1.97 5.17
N SER A 33 3.60 0.70 5.60
CA SER A 33 4.07 0.32 6.93
C SER A 33 5.39 -0.43 6.83
N TYR A 34 6.20 -0.30 7.89
CA TYR A 34 7.51 -0.94 7.97
C TYR A 34 7.55 -1.87 9.18
N LEU A 35 8.10 -3.08 8.98
CA LEU A 35 8.32 -4.08 10.06
C LEU A 35 9.66 -3.86 10.77
N LYS A 36 10.67 -3.50 9.99
CA LYS A 36 12.02 -3.10 10.43
C LYS A 36 12.55 -2.08 9.42
N GLU A 37 13.70 -1.50 9.73
CA GLU A 37 14.37 -0.53 8.84
C GLU A 37 14.52 -1.11 7.43
N ASP A 38 14.14 -0.30 6.44
CA ASP A 38 14.17 -0.63 5.02
C ASP A 38 13.37 -1.89 4.63
N PHE A 39 12.41 -2.31 5.47
CA PHE A 39 11.55 -3.47 5.21
C PHE A 39 10.08 -3.11 5.23
N ILE A 40 9.51 -2.98 4.05
CA ILE A 40 8.09 -2.71 3.83
C ILE A 40 7.28 -3.95 4.21
N GLU A 41 6.35 -3.79 5.14
CA GLU A 41 5.42 -4.84 5.55
C GLU A 41 4.12 -4.77 4.74
N ARG A 42 3.58 -3.56 4.55
CA ARG A 42 2.40 -3.31 3.73
C ARG A 42 2.62 -2.06 2.91
N MET A 43 2.10 -2.03 1.69
CA MET A 43 2.11 -0.86 0.83
C MET A 43 0.81 -0.72 0.07
N MET A 44 0.39 0.52 -0.12
CA MET A 44 -0.65 0.93 -1.03
C MET A 44 -0.13 2.08 -1.90
N LYS A 45 -0.21 1.92 -3.22
CA LYS A 45 0.08 2.96 -4.20
C LYS A 45 -1.24 3.44 -4.80
N LEU A 46 -1.62 4.68 -4.54
CA LEU A 46 -2.81 5.31 -5.10
C LEU A 46 -2.40 6.24 -6.23
N LYS A 47 -2.93 6.04 -7.44
CA LYS A 47 -2.75 6.97 -8.55
C LYS A 47 -4.04 7.69 -8.88
N PHE A 48 -3.92 8.97 -9.16
CA PHE A 48 -5.03 9.86 -9.48
C PHE A 48 -4.79 10.63 -10.77
N SER A 49 -5.82 10.71 -11.62
CA SER A 49 -5.92 11.70 -12.68
C SER A 49 -6.96 12.73 -12.28
N GLN A 50 -6.55 13.99 -12.05
CA GLN A 50 -7.44 15.06 -11.60
C GLN A 50 -8.30 14.65 -10.38
N TRP A 51 -7.66 14.05 -9.36
CA TRP A 51 -8.31 13.53 -8.15
C TRP A 51 -9.34 12.40 -8.37
N ASN A 52 -9.41 11.81 -9.57
CA ASN A 52 -10.10 10.54 -9.79
C ASN A 52 -9.10 9.38 -9.66
N PRO A 53 -9.36 8.38 -8.81
CA PRO A 53 -8.52 7.19 -8.72
C PRO A 53 -8.50 6.44 -10.05
N THR A 54 -7.31 6.25 -10.62
CA THR A 54 -7.11 5.50 -11.87
C THR A 54 -6.52 4.12 -11.62
N GLN A 55 -5.72 3.99 -10.56
CA GLN A 55 -5.09 2.74 -10.15
C GLN A 55 -4.90 2.70 -8.64
N VAL A 56 -5.11 1.51 -8.06
CA VAL A 56 -4.67 1.19 -6.70
C VAL A 56 -3.88 -0.10 -6.72
N ALA A 57 -2.61 -0.05 -6.30
CA ALA A 57 -1.81 -1.26 -6.09
C ALA A 57 -1.66 -1.54 -4.60
N PHE A 58 -1.89 -2.80 -4.21
CA PHE A 58 -1.80 -3.30 -2.85
C PHE A 58 -0.66 -4.31 -2.75
N THR A 59 0.11 -4.22 -1.68
CA THR A 59 1.16 -5.18 -1.34
C THR A 59 1.04 -5.53 0.14
N SER A 60 0.83 -6.81 0.41
CA SER A 60 0.85 -7.41 1.73
C SER A 60 2.05 -8.35 1.83
N TYR A 61 2.93 -8.16 2.79
CA TYR A 61 4.04 -9.09 3.06
C TYR A 61 3.56 -10.51 3.36
N THR A 62 2.34 -10.67 3.90
CA THR A 62 1.80 -11.99 4.26
C THR A 62 1.12 -12.68 3.08
N PHE A 63 0.38 -11.93 2.26
CA PHE A 63 -0.57 -12.53 1.30
C PHE A 63 -0.19 -12.33 -0.17
N GLY A 64 0.57 -11.29 -0.52
CA GLY A 64 0.97 -11.02 -1.90
C GLY A 64 0.60 -9.63 -2.40
N ASN A 65 0.46 -9.50 -3.72
CA ASN A 65 0.22 -8.24 -4.43
C ASN A 65 -1.10 -8.28 -5.19
N SER A 66 -1.75 -7.13 -5.33
CA SER A 66 -2.87 -6.97 -6.27
C SER A 66 -2.94 -5.56 -6.86
N ILE A 67 -3.52 -5.46 -8.06
CA ILE A 67 -3.73 -4.19 -8.76
C ILE A 67 -5.20 -4.06 -9.13
N TRP A 68 -5.80 -2.95 -8.71
CA TRP A 68 -7.07 -2.46 -9.19
C TRP A 68 -6.85 -1.36 -10.22
N LEU A 69 -7.62 -1.40 -11.32
CA LEU A 69 -7.64 -0.39 -12.37
C LEU A 69 -9.07 0.11 -12.62
N GLU A 70 -9.19 1.42 -12.84
CA GLU A 70 -10.46 2.04 -13.19
C GLU A 70 -11.11 1.36 -14.40
N GLY A 71 -12.40 1.03 -14.28
CA GLY A 71 -13.17 0.39 -15.35
C GLY A 71 -12.88 -1.11 -15.55
N GLN A 72 -11.84 -1.67 -14.93
CA GLN A 72 -11.47 -3.09 -15.07
C GLN A 72 -11.59 -3.89 -13.76
N GLY A 73 -11.54 -3.22 -12.60
CA GLY A 73 -11.55 -3.89 -11.30
C GLY A 73 -10.16 -4.44 -10.94
N VAL A 74 -10.11 -5.51 -10.14
CA VAL A 74 -8.84 -6.18 -9.79
C VAL A 74 -8.35 -7.01 -10.97
N THR A 75 -7.30 -6.53 -11.64
CA THR A 75 -6.77 -7.04 -12.91
C THR A 75 -5.61 -7.99 -12.73
N GLU A 76 -4.80 -7.78 -11.71
CA GLU A 76 -3.65 -8.62 -11.37
C GLU A 76 -3.68 -8.95 -9.89
N ALA A 77 -3.44 -10.22 -9.56
CA ALA A 77 -3.27 -10.67 -8.19
C ALA A 77 -2.27 -11.83 -8.14
N ASN A 78 -1.30 -11.74 -7.25
CA ASN A 78 -0.26 -12.76 -7.07
C ASN A 78 -0.09 -13.03 -5.58
N SER A 79 0.06 -14.30 -5.18
CA SER A 79 0.45 -14.66 -3.82
C SER A 79 1.95 -14.94 -3.71
N TRP A 80 2.50 -14.86 -2.50
CA TRP A 80 3.83 -15.40 -2.22
C TRP A 80 3.79 -16.94 -2.29
N GLU A 81 4.86 -17.57 -2.75
CA GLU A 81 4.95 -19.04 -2.75
C GLU A 81 4.89 -19.58 -1.31
N SER A 82 4.10 -20.63 -1.10
CA SER A 82 4.16 -21.40 0.15
C SER A 82 5.45 -22.23 0.17
N GLU A 83 6.14 -22.30 1.33
CA GLU A 83 7.40 -23.04 1.49
C GLU A 83 7.33 -24.52 1.03
N GLY A 84 6.13 -25.11 0.93
CA GLY A 84 5.91 -26.47 0.45
C GLY A 84 6.07 -26.69 -1.07
N GLN A 85 6.25 -25.63 -1.86
CA GLN A 85 6.45 -25.71 -3.32
C GLN A 85 7.91 -25.47 -3.75
N LEU A 86 8.85 -25.36 -2.80
CA LEU A 86 10.27 -25.17 -3.08
C LEU A 86 10.87 -26.42 -3.75
N ILE A 87 10.94 -26.41 -5.08
CA ILE A 87 11.89 -27.23 -5.84
C ILE A 87 13.30 -26.75 -5.45
N ASP A 88 14.17 -27.72 -5.19
CA ASP A 88 15.46 -27.61 -4.50
C ASP A 88 16.29 -26.34 -4.82
N ARG A 89 16.69 -25.62 -3.76
CA ARG A 89 17.40 -24.33 -3.82
C ARG A 89 18.82 -24.51 -4.38
N SER A 90 19.09 -24.04 -5.59
CA SER A 90 20.48 -23.84 -6.04
C SER A 90 21.12 -22.67 -5.27
N LYS A 91 22.41 -22.81 -4.94
CA LYS A 91 23.20 -22.01 -3.98
C LYS A 91 23.40 -20.51 -4.30
N LEU A 92 22.59 -19.91 -5.18
CA LEU A 92 22.69 -18.51 -5.63
C LEU A 92 21.79 -17.53 -4.86
N THR A 93 20.90 -18.00 -3.98
CA THR A 93 19.83 -17.18 -3.37
C THR A 93 20.27 -16.30 -2.18
N LYS A 94 21.56 -16.23 -1.84
CA LYS A 94 22.03 -15.42 -0.69
C LYS A 94 22.02 -13.90 -0.91
N HIS A 95 21.80 -13.43 -2.14
CA HIS A 95 21.90 -12.01 -2.49
C HIS A 95 20.65 -11.38 -3.14
N PHE A 96 19.55 -12.13 -3.26
CA PHE A 96 18.31 -11.62 -3.84
C PHE A 96 17.20 -11.59 -2.78
N GLN A 97 16.92 -10.41 -2.22
CA GLN A 97 15.70 -10.09 -1.47
C GLN A 97 14.54 -9.79 -2.44
N THR A 98 14.34 -10.64 -3.44
CA THR A 98 13.13 -10.59 -4.26
C THR A 98 12.25 -11.72 -3.78
N SER A 99 11.21 -11.38 -3.02
CA SER A 99 10.04 -12.25 -2.87
C SER A 99 9.59 -12.63 -4.28
N PHE A 100 9.81 -13.88 -4.65
CA PHE A 100 9.51 -14.36 -6.00
C PHE A 100 7.99 -14.34 -6.20
N GLU A 101 7.51 -13.49 -7.11
CA GLU A 101 6.11 -13.45 -7.57
C GLU A 101 5.83 -14.68 -8.44
N ASN A 102 5.33 -15.77 -7.88
CA ASN A 102 5.29 -17.04 -8.62
C ASN A 102 3.95 -17.79 -8.58
N SER A 103 2.84 -17.19 -8.13
CA SER A 103 1.52 -17.79 -8.34
C SER A 103 0.45 -16.73 -8.57
N SER A 104 -0.01 -16.62 -9.81
CA SER A 104 -1.23 -15.87 -10.13
C SER A 104 -2.40 -16.45 -9.35
N VAL A 105 -3.11 -15.59 -8.63
CA VAL A 105 -4.30 -15.93 -7.85
C VAL A 105 -5.50 -15.19 -8.40
N SER A 106 -6.70 -15.62 -8.00
CA SER A 106 -7.92 -14.97 -8.44
C SER A 106 -8.08 -13.58 -7.81
N SER A 107 -8.82 -12.71 -8.50
CA SER A 107 -9.28 -11.43 -7.95
C SER A 107 -10.03 -11.61 -6.62
N GLU A 108 -10.77 -12.72 -6.45
CA GLU A 108 -11.45 -13.07 -5.20
C GLU A 108 -10.46 -13.27 -4.05
N TYR A 109 -9.32 -13.91 -4.29
CA TYR A 109 -8.28 -14.06 -3.26
C TYR A 109 -7.75 -12.70 -2.82
N ALA A 110 -7.50 -11.79 -3.78
CA ALA A 110 -7.06 -10.44 -3.47
C ALA A 110 -8.09 -9.68 -2.61
N VAL A 111 -9.38 -9.78 -2.95
CA VAL A 111 -10.49 -9.18 -2.21
C VAL A 111 -10.63 -9.74 -0.80
N GLN A 112 -10.41 -11.03 -0.61
CA GLN A 112 -10.58 -11.69 0.70
C GLN A 112 -9.36 -11.61 1.61
N LYS A 113 -8.15 -11.47 1.06
CA LYS A 113 -6.89 -11.60 1.81
C LYS A 113 -5.99 -10.37 1.72
N ILE A 114 -5.61 -9.99 0.50
CA ILE A 114 -4.60 -8.94 0.27
C ILE A 114 -5.15 -7.56 0.64
N ILE A 115 -6.29 -7.18 0.05
CA ILE A 115 -6.87 -5.85 0.24
C ILE A 115 -7.25 -5.60 1.71
N PRO A 116 -7.95 -6.52 2.41
CA PRO A 116 -8.29 -6.29 3.82
C PRO A 116 -7.07 -6.18 4.74
N ASP A 117 -6.02 -6.96 4.50
CA ASP A 117 -4.78 -6.89 5.29
C ASP A 117 -4.05 -5.56 5.11
N VAL A 118 -4.05 -4.99 3.90
CA VAL A 118 -3.47 -3.66 3.68
C VAL A 118 -4.34 -2.59 4.33
N LEU A 119 -5.66 -2.62 4.12
CA LEU A 119 -6.56 -1.58 4.62
C LEU A 119 -6.69 -1.55 6.16
N SER A 120 -6.52 -2.68 6.85
CA SER A 120 -6.65 -2.75 8.32
C SER A 120 -5.60 -1.94 9.08
N GLU A 121 -4.48 -1.62 8.43
CA GLU A 121 -3.39 -0.86 9.05
C GLU A 121 -3.33 0.61 8.62
N LEU A 122 -4.30 1.10 7.84
CA LEU A 122 -4.43 2.53 7.56
C LEU A 122 -4.73 3.33 8.84
N LEU A 123 -4.28 4.59 8.85
CA LEU A 123 -4.53 5.52 9.96
C LEU A 123 -5.95 6.11 9.97
N ASP A 124 -6.62 6.13 8.81
CA ASP A 124 -7.96 6.71 8.65
C ASP A 124 -8.93 5.65 8.15
N GLU A 125 -9.86 5.27 9.03
CA GLU A 125 -10.93 4.33 8.71
C GLU A 125 -11.81 4.81 7.55
N LYS A 126 -12.00 6.13 7.40
CA LYS A 126 -12.82 6.67 6.29
C LYS A 126 -12.13 6.49 4.94
N LEU A 127 -10.82 6.72 4.88
CA LEU A 127 -10.06 6.46 3.65
C LEU A 127 -10.08 4.97 3.33
N ALA A 128 -9.91 4.11 4.34
CA ALA A 128 -9.99 2.66 4.17
C ALA A 128 -11.36 2.23 3.61
N GLU A 129 -12.46 2.74 4.17
CA GLU A 129 -13.82 2.48 3.70
C GLU A 129 -14.05 2.99 2.27
N SER A 130 -13.61 4.20 1.93
CA SER A 130 -13.74 4.75 0.57
C SER A 130 -12.97 3.92 -0.45
N ILE A 131 -11.76 3.45 -0.12
CA ILE A 131 -10.98 2.56 -1.00
C ILE A 131 -11.64 1.18 -1.11
N GLN A 132 -12.16 0.64 -0.01
CA GLN A 132 -12.90 -0.62 -0.04
C GLN A 132 -14.15 -0.51 -0.94
N ASN A 133 -14.91 0.57 -0.81
CA ASN A 133 -16.10 0.83 -1.64
C ASN A 133 -15.72 1.02 -3.12
N LEU A 134 -14.62 1.71 -3.41
CA LEU A 134 -14.07 1.86 -4.75
C LEU A 134 -13.73 0.49 -5.35
N VAL A 135 -12.96 -0.32 -4.63
CA VAL A 135 -12.40 -1.56 -5.18
C VAL A 135 -13.42 -2.69 -5.25
N LEU A 136 -14.28 -2.82 -4.22
CA LEU A 136 -15.23 -3.93 -4.12
C LEU A 136 -16.58 -3.65 -4.78
N MET A 137 -17.04 -2.40 -4.74
CA MET A 137 -18.35 -2.03 -5.27
C MET A 137 -18.25 -1.23 -6.57
N ASN A 138 -17.04 -0.93 -7.04
CA ASN A 138 -16.79 -0.02 -8.17
C ASN A 138 -17.50 1.34 -7.98
N ARG A 139 -17.64 1.77 -6.72
CA ARG A 139 -18.30 3.02 -6.35
C ARG A 139 -17.24 4.09 -6.13
N ASN A 140 -17.08 4.94 -7.14
CA ASN A 140 -16.16 6.05 -7.04
C ASN A 140 -16.83 7.23 -6.33
N SER A 141 -16.13 7.80 -5.35
CA SER A 141 -16.47 9.08 -4.73
C SER A 141 -16.14 10.24 -5.68
N LYS A 142 -16.64 11.43 -5.36
CA LYS A 142 -16.34 12.63 -6.15
C LYS A 142 -14.87 13.05 -5.96
N PRO A 143 -14.25 13.71 -6.96
CA PRO A 143 -12.87 14.19 -6.86
C PRO A 143 -12.57 15.00 -5.59
N GLU A 144 -13.50 15.87 -5.18
CA GLU A 144 -13.32 16.74 -4.01
C GLU A 144 -13.30 15.94 -2.70
N GLU A 145 -13.99 14.81 -2.67
CA GLU A 145 -14.00 13.90 -1.52
C GLU A 145 -12.67 13.16 -1.40
N TRP A 146 -12.09 12.72 -2.51
CA TRP A 146 -10.76 12.12 -2.53
C TRP A 146 -9.69 13.11 -2.10
N GLU A 147 -9.73 14.32 -2.61
CA GLU A 147 -8.81 15.39 -2.19
C GLU A 147 -8.91 15.64 -0.68
N PHE A 148 -10.13 15.72 -0.13
CA PHE A 148 -10.34 15.86 1.31
C PHE A 148 -9.75 14.68 2.11
N LEU A 149 -10.05 13.44 1.71
CA LEU A 149 -9.59 12.25 2.41
C LEU A 149 -8.06 12.14 2.41
N ILE A 150 -7.41 12.41 1.27
CA ILE A 150 -5.95 12.37 1.15
C ILE A 150 -5.30 13.47 2.00
N ASN A 151 -5.83 14.70 1.97
CA ASN A 151 -5.30 15.78 2.81
C ASN A 151 -5.45 15.48 4.30
N ARG A 152 -6.60 14.93 4.73
CA ARG A 152 -6.78 14.46 6.10
C ARG A 152 -5.77 13.37 6.46
N TYR A 153 -5.49 12.43 5.55
CA TYR A 153 -4.51 11.36 5.78
C TYR A 153 -3.08 11.90 5.92
N LYS A 154 -2.71 12.94 5.14
CA LYS A 154 -1.43 13.65 5.29
C LYS A 154 -1.28 14.23 6.69
N ASP A 155 -2.33 14.84 7.23
CA ASP A 155 -2.29 15.44 8.57
C ASP A 155 -2.22 14.38 9.67
N LEU A 156 -3.01 13.30 9.57
CA LEU A 156 -2.92 12.15 10.49
C LEU A 156 -1.52 11.52 10.47
N THR A 157 -0.90 11.42 9.29
CA THR A 157 0.48 10.92 9.18
C THR A 157 1.46 11.80 9.95
N LYS A 158 1.37 13.13 9.81
CA LYS A 158 2.24 14.06 10.55
C LYS A 158 2.04 13.94 12.07
N GLU A 159 0.79 13.85 12.52
CA GLU A 159 0.46 13.66 13.94
C GLU A 159 1.01 12.34 14.48
N PHE A 160 0.83 11.26 13.71
CA PHE A 160 1.35 9.95 14.06
C PHE A 160 2.87 9.96 14.20
N LEU A 161 3.60 10.52 13.24
CA LEU A 161 5.07 10.59 13.26
C LEU A 161 5.59 11.43 14.43
N ARG A 162 4.93 12.56 14.76
CA ARG A 162 5.29 13.37 15.94
C ARG A 162 5.23 12.57 17.24
N SER A 163 4.30 11.62 17.37
CA SER A 163 4.21 10.78 18.58
C SER A 163 5.45 9.91 18.82
N PHE A 164 6.20 9.55 17.77
CA PHE A 164 7.46 8.81 17.88
C PHE A 164 8.65 9.68 18.26
N GLU A 165 8.59 10.98 17.97
CA GLU A 165 9.62 11.94 18.35
C GLU A 165 9.54 12.27 19.85
N ILE A 166 8.32 12.42 20.38
CA ILE A 166 8.06 12.74 21.80
C ILE A 166 8.43 11.56 22.73
N GLY A 167 8.30 10.31 22.27
CA GLY A 167 8.63 9.12 23.07
C GLY A 167 10.13 8.81 23.22
N LYS A 168 11.03 9.68 22.72
CA LYS A 168 12.49 9.53 22.80
C LYS A 168 13.16 10.44 23.85
N GLU A 169 12.39 11.23 24.60
CA GLU A 169 12.84 11.98 25.78
C GLU A 169 12.67 11.17 27.07
#